data_AF-A0A383E0S7-F1
#
_entry.id   AF-A0A383E0S7-F1
#
_cell.length_a   1.000
_cell.length_b   1.000
_cell.length_c   1.000
_cell.angle_alpha   90.00
_cell.angle_beta   90.00
_cell.angle_gamma   90.00
#
_symmetry.space_group_name_H-M   'P 1'
#
loop_
_entity.id
_entity.type
_entity.pdbx_description
1 polymer ?
#
loop_
_entity_poly.entity_id
_entity_poly.type
_entity_poly.pdbx_seq_one_letter_code
_entity_poly.pdbx_strand_id
1 'polypeptide(L)'
;MTFLDECIEFAGPAWERYVHHPWIEALFAGTLQEDKFRYWLIQDLPYIGENASEVAFTKVPTHNPWVKLQREYGVRAAESRVELRMLEDYDEFALTRWAARPRREAFVNFFVRAFYEGTFGDVCCAVYPCYCFHN
;
A
#
# COMPACT_ATOMS: atom_id res chain seq x y z
N MET A 1 -25.05 -3.54 9.46
CA MET A 1 -23.58 -3.52 9.41
C MET A 1 -23.13 -4.28 8.18
N THR A 2 -22.20 -3.71 7.45
CA THR A 2 -21.52 -4.34 6.33
C THR A 2 -20.34 -5.17 6.86
N PHE A 3 -19.81 -6.10 6.04
CA PHE A 3 -18.58 -6.83 6.37
C PHE A 3 -17.39 -5.89 6.66
N LEU A 4 -17.38 -4.72 6.00
CA LEU A 4 -16.37 -3.71 6.26
C LEU A 4 -16.53 -3.08 7.66
N ASP A 5 -17.76 -2.79 8.07
CA ASP A 5 -18.04 -2.24 9.41
C ASP A 5 -17.54 -3.21 10.49
N GLU A 6 -17.75 -4.52 10.30
CA GLU A 6 -17.28 -5.57 11.20
C GLU A 6 -15.73 -5.63 11.25
N CYS A 7 -15.06 -5.51 10.10
CA CYS A 7 -13.60 -5.45 10.04
C CYS A 7 -13.03 -4.22 10.76
N ILE A 8 -13.66 -3.05 10.57
CA ILE A 8 -13.26 -1.79 11.22
C ILE A 8 -13.47 -1.88 12.73
N GLU A 9 -14.62 -2.39 13.16
CA GLU A 9 -14.92 -2.62 14.58
C GLU A 9 -13.89 -3.57 15.21
N PHE A 10 -13.54 -4.66 14.53
CA PHE A 10 -12.51 -5.60 14.97
C PHE A 10 -11.13 -4.95 15.11
N ALA A 11 -10.73 -4.11 14.15
CA ALA A 11 -9.47 -3.38 14.21
C ALA A 11 -9.44 -2.35 15.37
N GLY A 12 -10.61 -1.89 15.79
CA GLY A 12 -10.81 -1.05 16.97
C GLY A 12 -9.92 0.20 16.95
N PRO A 13 -9.22 0.53 18.05
CA PRO A 13 -8.40 1.74 18.13
C PRO A 13 -7.23 1.80 17.14
N ALA A 14 -6.84 0.68 16.53
CA ALA A 14 -5.79 0.69 15.51
C ALA A 14 -6.26 1.37 14.22
N TRP A 15 -7.54 1.22 13.86
CA TRP A 15 -8.13 1.86 12.69
C TRP A 15 -8.11 3.37 12.82
N GLU A 16 -8.61 3.90 13.93
CA GLU A 16 -8.63 5.35 14.19
C GLU A 16 -7.22 5.96 14.19
N ARG A 17 -6.24 5.29 14.80
CA ARG A 17 -4.84 5.76 14.77
C ARG A 17 -4.20 5.70 13.40
N TYR A 18 -4.65 4.77 12.55
CA TYR A 18 -4.19 4.67 11.18
C TYR A 18 -4.73 5.81 10.34
N VAL A 19 -6.05 6.04 10.38
CA VAL A 19 -6.72 7.10 9.61
C VAL A 19 -6.26 8.49 10.05
N HIS A 20 -6.13 8.72 11.36
CA HIS A 20 -5.72 10.00 11.95
C HIS A 20 -4.24 10.00 12.38
N HIS A 21 -3.38 9.27 11.67
CA HIS A 21 -1.97 9.27 12.00
C HIS A 21 -1.39 10.69 11.83
N PRO A 22 -0.56 11.21 12.77
CA PRO A 22 -0.05 12.58 12.70
C PRO A 22 0.69 12.93 11.40
N TRP A 23 1.27 11.93 10.74
CA TRP A 23 1.89 12.12 9.43
C TRP A 23 0.87 12.45 8.33
N ILE A 24 -0.29 11.79 8.34
CA ILE A 24 -1.38 12.00 7.37
C ILE A 24 -2.02 13.37 7.60
N GLU A 25 -2.33 13.69 8.86
CA GLU A 25 -2.87 15.00 9.24
C GLU A 25 -1.92 16.14 8.84
N ALA A 26 -0.61 15.98 9.10
CA ALA A 26 0.39 16.97 8.69
C ALA A 26 0.50 17.11 7.16
N LEU A 27 0.37 16.01 6.42
CA LEU A 27 0.38 16.03 4.96
C LEU A 27 -0.82 16.82 4.41
N PHE A 28 -2.03 16.50 4.86
CA PHE A 28 -3.24 17.21 4.42
C PHE A 28 -3.30 18.67 4.90
N ALA A 29 -2.72 18.97 6.05
CA ALA A 29 -2.58 20.35 6.54
C ALA A 29 -1.47 21.14 5.85
N GLY A 30 -0.65 20.53 4.99
CA GLY A 30 0.50 21.18 4.35
C GLY A 30 1.62 21.58 5.32
N THR A 31 1.69 20.93 6.48
CA THR A 31 2.67 21.22 7.56
C THR A 31 3.71 20.10 7.74
N LEU A 32 3.59 19.02 6.96
CA LEU A 32 4.57 17.94 6.97
C LEU A 32 5.94 18.46 6.54
N GLN A 33 6.95 18.21 7.37
CA GLN A 33 8.33 18.58 7.06
C GLN A 33 8.85 17.75 5.88
N GLU A 34 9.62 18.39 5.01
CA GLU A 34 10.13 17.77 3.78
C GLU A 34 10.96 16.52 4.06
N ASP A 35 11.81 16.53 5.10
CA ASP A 35 12.63 15.38 5.50
C ASP A 35 11.78 14.16 5.87
N LYS A 36 10.62 14.36 6.51
CA LYS A 36 9.67 13.27 6.83
C LYS A 36 8.98 12.72 5.60
N PHE A 37 8.65 13.57 4.63
CA PHE A 37 8.10 13.13 3.36
C PHE A 37 9.14 12.35 2.55
N ARG A 38 10.36 12.89 2.44
CA ARG A 38 11.50 12.21 1.82
C ARG A 38 11.79 10.85 2.43
N TYR A 39 11.79 10.79 3.77
CA TYR A 39 11.95 9.54 4.49
C TYR A 39 10.84 8.54 4.18
N TRP A 40 9.59 8.99 4.12
CA TRP A 40 8.46 8.14 3.73
C TRP A 40 8.62 7.60 2.30
N LEU A 41 9.04 8.43 1.33
CA LEU A 41 9.26 8.00 -0.06
C LEU A 41 10.25 6.84 -0.17
N ILE A 42 11.38 6.90 0.55
CA ILE A 42 12.36 5.81 0.59
C ILE A 42 11.70 4.51 1.08
N GLN A 43 10.78 4.61 2.05
CA GLN A 43 10.11 3.46 2.65
C GLN A 43 8.91 2.95 1.83
N ASP A 44 8.25 3.81 1.06
CA ASP A 44 7.01 3.52 0.33
C ASP A 44 7.26 3.09 -1.12
N LEU A 45 8.33 3.58 -1.77
CA LEU A 45 8.48 3.43 -3.22
C LEU A 45 9.02 2.08 -3.70
N PRO A 46 10.01 1.45 -3.05
CA PRO A 46 10.42 0.09 -3.46
C PRO A 46 9.44 -1.01 -2.97
N TYR A 47 8.17 -0.67 -2.72
CA TYR A 47 7.26 -1.51 -1.96
C TYR A 47 6.64 -2.59 -2.83
N ILE A 48 6.92 -3.84 -2.46
CA ILE A 48 6.50 -5.10 -3.12
C ILE A 48 6.76 -5.03 -4.63
N GLY A 49 7.85 -5.66 -5.07
CA GLY A 49 8.17 -5.75 -6.49
C GLY A 49 6.90 -6.02 -7.29
N GLU A 50 6.67 -5.22 -8.33
CA GLU A 50 5.41 -5.09 -9.09
C GLU A 50 4.76 -6.44 -9.43
N ASN A 51 5.57 -7.49 -9.47
CA ASN A 51 5.21 -8.85 -9.83
C ASN A 51 4.65 -9.71 -8.68
N ALA A 52 4.85 -9.37 -7.39
CA ALA A 52 4.39 -10.25 -6.31
C ALA A 52 2.87 -10.26 -6.17
N SER A 53 2.20 -9.16 -6.54
CA SER A 53 0.75 -9.06 -6.61
C SER A 53 0.17 -9.81 -7.82
N GLU A 54 0.96 -10.12 -8.86
CA GLU A 54 0.47 -10.88 -10.02
C GLU A 54 0.06 -12.31 -9.66
N VAL A 55 0.68 -12.89 -8.62
CA VAL A 55 0.26 -14.18 -8.06
C VAL A 55 -1.22 -14.13 -7.63
N ALA A 56 -1.69 -12.97 -7.15
CA ALA A 56 -3.09 -12.79 -6.80
C ALA A 56 -4.03 -12.93 -7.99
N PHE A 57 -3.61 -12.57 -9.21
CA PHE A 57 -4.45 -12.71 -10.42
C PHE A 57 -4.84 -14.17 -10.68
N THR A 58 -3.97 -15.12 -10.33
CA THR A 58 -4.25 -16.56 -10.51
C THR A 58 -5.36 -17.08 -9.58
N LYS A 59 -5.66 -16.34 -8.50
CA LYS A 59 -6.66 -16.69 -7.50
C LYS A 59 -8.02 -16.06 -7.78
N VAL A 60 -8.09 -15.15 -8.75
CA VAL A 60 -9.30 -14.40 -9.06
C VAL A 60 -10.34 -15.33 -9.72
N PRO A 61 -11.60 -15.33 -9.24
CA PRO A 61 -12.66 -16.11 -9.88
C PRO A 61 -12.87 -15.73 -11.34
N THR A 62 -13.24 -16.72 -12.17
CA THR A 62 -13.55 -16.49 -13.59
C THR A 62 -14.62 -15.39 -13.75
N HIS A 63 -14.43 -14.51 -14.74
CA HIS A 63 -15.30 -13.36 -15.03
C HIS A 63 -15.34 -12.24 -13.97
N ASN A 64 -14.55 -12.33 -12.90
CA ASN A 64 -14.43 -11.24 -11.95
C ASN A 64 -13.63 -10.06 -12.58
N PRO A 65 -14.13 -8.81 -12.52
CA PRO A 65 -13.48 -7.66 -13.16
C PRO A 65 -12.20 -7.19 -12.45
N TRP A 66 -11.85 -7.75 -11.28
CA TRP A 66 -10.76 -7.27 -10.43
C TRP A 66 -9.42 -7.18 -11.15
N VAL A 67 -9.04 -8.17 -11.95
CA VAL A 67 -7.78 -8.12 -12.73
C VAL A 67 -7.75 -6.91 -13.67
N LYS A 68 -8.86 -6.65 -14.36
CA LYS A 68 -8.99 -5.51 -15.28
C LYS A 68 -8.88 -4.19 -14.51
N LEU A 69 -9.61 -4.07 -13.41
CA LEU A 69 -9.60 -2.88 -12.55
C LEU A 69 -8.21 -2.61 -11.96
N GLN A 70 -7.51 -3.65 -11.50
CA GLN A 70 -6.14 -3.53 -10.97
C GLN A 70 -5.16 -3.06 -12.04
N ARG A 71 -5.26 -3.58 -13.28
CA ARG A 71 -4.42 -3.11 -14.40
C ARG A 71 -4.71 -1.65 -14.75
N GLU A 72 -5.99 -1.28 -14.84
CA GLU A 72 -6.37 0.12 -15.11
C GLU A 72 -5.89 1.06 -14.00
N TYR A 73 -6.00 0.64 -12.75
CA TYR A 73 -5.48 1.38 -11.61
C TYR A 73 -3.96 1.53 -11.69
N GLY A 74 -3.22 0.45 -11.97
CA GLY A 74 -1.76 0.48 -12.10
C GLY A 74 -1.28 1.48 -13.15
N VAL A 75 -1.94 1.53 -14.32
CA VAL A 75 -1.64 2.51 -15.37
C VAL A 75 -1.89 3.94 -14.87
N ARG A 76 -3.07 4.20 -14.30
CA ARG A 76 -3.42 5.55 -13.80
C ARG A 76 -2.50 6.01 -12.69
N ALA A 77 -2.17 5.12 -11.76
CA ALA A 77 -1.24 5.40 -10.69
C ALA A 77 0.12 5.79 -11.27
N ALA A 78 0.69 4.99 -12.17
CA ALA A 78 1.97 5.30 -12.80
C ALA A 78 2.02 6.70 -13.45
N GLU A 79 0.90 7.16 -14.03
CA GLU A 79 0.79 8.49 -14.63
C GLU A 79 0.61 9.63 -13.60
N SER A 80 0.03 9.35 -12.43
CA SER A 80 -0.27 10.35 -11.40
C SER A 80 0.76 10.46 -10.28
N ARG A 81 1.73 9.54 -10.21
CA ARG A 81 2.73 9.47 -9.14
C ARG A 81 3.82 10.54 -9.26
N VAL A 82 3.45 11.79 -8.99
CA VAL A 82 4.35 12.95 -9.01
C VAL A 82 5.52 12.80 -8.04
N GLU A 83 5.32 12.05 -6.95
CA GLU A 83 6.33 11.79 -5.94
C GLU A 83 7.48 10.90 -6.44
N LEU A 84 7.27 10.11 -7.49
CA LEU A 84 8.34 9.34 -8.12
C LEU A 84 9.41 10.23 -8.76
N ARG A 85 9.06 11.46 -9.17
CA ARG A 85 10.05 12.42 -9.69
C ARG A 85 11.08 12.82 -8.63
N MET A 86 10.70 12.76 -7.36
CA MET A 86 11.63 13.02 -6.27
C MET A 86 12.65 11.88 -6.11
N LEU A 87 12.42 10.70 -6.69
CA LEU A 87 13.39 9.59 -6.62
C LEU A 87 14.72 9.90 -7.32
N GLU A 88 14.71 10.79 -8.32
CA GLU A 88 15.90 11.21 -9.05
C GLU A 88 16.96 11.85 -8.13
N ASP A 89 16.54 12.38 -6.98
CA ASP A 89 17.41 13.02 -5.99
C ASP A 89 18.04 12.02 -4.99
N TYR A 90 17.72 10.72 -5.05
CA TYR A 90 18.22 9.72 -4.10
C TYR A 90 19.29 8.81 -4.70
N ASP A 91 20.24 8.42 -3.84
CA ASP A 91 21.19 7.37 -4.16
C ASP A 91 20.49 6.04 -4.46
N GLU A 92 21.05 5.26 -5.39
CA GLU A 92 20.53 3.95 -5.80
C GLU A 92 20.29 3.00 -4.60
N PHE A 93 21.13 3.09 -3.56
CA PHE A 93 20.96 2.31 -2.33
C PHE A 93 19.60 2.55 -1.65
N ALA A 94 19.12 3.80 -1.63
CA ALA A 94 17.83 4.17 -1.03
C ALA A 94 16.64 3.51 -1.74
N LEU A 95 16.83 3.10 -3.00
CA LEU A 95 15.83 2.41 -3.81
C LEU A 95 15.87 0.88 -3.61
N THR A 96 16.86 0.36 -2.91
CA THR A 96 16.97 -1.08 -2.68
C THR A 96 16.13 -1.53 -1.48
N ARG A 97 15.78 -2.83 -1.46
CA ARG A 97 15.18 -3.46 -0.27
C ARG A 97 16.05 -3.34 0.99
N TRP A 98 17.35 -3.07 0.87
CA TRP A 98 18.25 -2.94 2.01
C TRP A 98 18.10 -1.62 2.76
N ALA A 99 17.49 -0.62 2.13
CA ALA A 99 17.05 0.60 2.80
C ALA A 99 15.73 0.41 3.58
N ALA A 100 15.09 -0.77 3.48
CA ALA A 100 13.86 -1.07 4.19
C ALA A 100 14.07 -1.20 5.70
N ARG A 101 13.18 -0.57 6.48
CA ARG A 101 13.11 -0.83 7.91
C ARG A 101 12.50 -2.19 8.23
N PRO A 102 12.74 -2.74 9.44
CA PRO A 102 12.06 -3.94 9.92
C PRO A 102 10.52 -3.88 9.82
N ARG A 103 9.92 -2.70 10.05
CA ARG A 103 8.46 -2.52 9.93
C ARG A 103 7.98 -2.64 8.48
N ARG A 104 8.77 -2.14 7.53
CA ARG A 104 8.49 -2.29 6.10
C ARG A 104 8.66 -3.75 5.67
N GLU A 105 9.74 -4.41 6.07
CA GLU A 105 9.95 -5.84 5.77
C GLU A 105 8.82 -6.69 6.35
N ALA A 106 8.34 -6.39 7.57
CA ALA A 106 7.18 -7.07 8.15
C ALA A 106 5.92 -6.87 7.31
N PHE A 107 5.69 -5.65 6.81
CA PHE A 107 4.56 -5.32 5.94
C PHE A 107 4.67 -6.06 4.60
N VAL A 108 5.84 -6.07 3.95
CA VAL A 108 6.08 -6.81 2.70
C VAL A 108 5.85 -8.31 2.90
N ASN A 109 6.40 -8.89 3.97
CA ASN A 109 6.24 -10.31 4.28
C ASN A 109 4.78 -10.67 4.53
N PHE A 110 3.99 -9.78 5.16
CA PHE A 110 2.55 -9.98 5.32
C PHE A 110 1.85 -10.13 3.96
N PHE A 111 2.09 -9.23 3.00
CA PHE A 111 1.49 -9.34 1.68
C PHE A 111 1.98 -10.53 0.88
N VAL A 112 3.28 -10.81 0.89
CA VAL A 112 3.81 -12.01 0.21
C VAL A 112 3.09 -13.25 0.73
N ARG A 113 2.93 -13.39 2.04
CA ARG A 113 2.17 -14.52 2.60
C ARG A 113 0.70 -14.50 2.22
N ALA A 114 0.02 -13.36 2.29
CA ALA A 114 -1.37 -13.25 1.86
C ALA A 114 -1.55 -13.63 0.38
N PHE A 115 -0.65 -13.18 -0.50
CA PHE A 115 -0.70 -13.42 -1.94
C PHE A 115 -0.36 -14.86 -2.29
N TYR A 116 0.56 -15.51 -1.60
CA TYR A 116 0.96 -16.89 -1.88
C TYR A 116 0.11 -17.93 -1.15
N GLU A 117 -0.18 -17.73 0.13
CA GLU A 117 -0.87 -18.72 1.00
C GLU A 117 -2.40 -18.50 1.03
N GLY A 118 -2.89 -17.27 0.83
CA GLY A 118 -4.31 -16.92 1.02
C GLY A 118 -5.23 -17.22 -0.16
N THR A 119 -6.52 -17.01 0.04
CA THR A 119 -7.56 -17.01 -1.00
C THR A 119 -7.70 -15.63 -1.66
N PHE A 120 -8.52 -15.51 -2.70
CA PHE A 120 -8.86 -14.19 -3.26
C PHE A 120 -9.48 -13.23 -2.23
N GLY A 121 -10.27 -13.75 -1.27
CA GLY A 121 -10.83 -12.95 -0.18
C GLY A 121 -9.74 -12.41 0.76
N ASP A 122 -8.76 -13.23 1.09
CA ASP A 122 -7.62 -12.83 1.94
C ASP A 122 -6.78 -11.75 1.26
N VAL A 123 -6.54 -11.89 -0.05
CA VAL A 123 -5.88 -10.85 -0.87
C VAL A 123 -6.67 -9.55 -0.79
N CYS A 124 -7.97 -9.57 -1.05
CA CYS A 124 -8.83 -8.38 -1.00
C CYS A 124 -8.76 -7.70 0.37
N CYS A 125 -8.85 -8.46 1.46
CA CYS A 125 -8.78 -7.91 2.81
C CYS A 125 -7.40 -7.35 3.14
N ALA A 126 -6.32 -8.00 2.68
CA ALA A 126 -4.95 -7.55 2.91
C ALA A 126 -4.65 -6.21 2.21
N VAL A 127 -5.15 -6.01 0.99
CA VAL A 127 -4.89 -4.78 0.21
C VAL A 127 -5.84 -3.64 0.54
N TYR A 128 -7.04 -3.94 1.02
CA TYR A 128 -8.09 -2.94 1.24
C TYR A 128 -7.64 -1.72 2.08
N PRO A 129 -6.92 -1.88 3.22
CA PRO A 129 -6.48 -0.74 4.01
C PRO A 129 -5.61 0.26 3.24
N CYS A 130 -4.84 -0.18 2.23
CA CYS A 130 -4.01 0.72 1.42
C CYS A 130 -4.84 1.68 0.55
N TYR A 131 -6.09 1.33 0.26
CA TYR A 131 -6.97 2.08 -0.64
C TYR A 131 -8.15 2.74 0.07
N CYS A 132 -8.24 2.63 1.40
CA CYS A 132 -9.39 3.13 2.16
C CYS A 132 -9.37 4.65 2.40
N PHE A 133 -8.39 5.37 1.85
CA PHE A 133 -8.28 6.83 1.97
C PHE A 133 -9.12 7.62 0.95
N HIS A 134 -9.94 6.93 0.15
CA HIS A 134 -10.82 7.56 -0.82
C HIS A 134 -12.24 7.67 -0.24
N ASN A 135 -12.69 8.91 0.00
CA ASN A 135 -14.10 9.26 0.12
C ASN A 135 -14.73 9.38 -1.28
#